data_AF-A0A4P9YV71-F1
#
_entry.id   AF-A0A4P9YV71-F1
#
_cell.length_a   1.000
_cell.length_b   1.000
_cell.length_c   1.000
_cell.angle_alpha   90.00
_cell.angle_beta   90.00
_cell.angle_gamma   90.00
#
_symmetry.space_group_name_H-M   'P 1'
#
loop_
_entity.id
_entity.type
_entity.pdbx_description
1 polymer ?
#
loop_
_entity_poly.entity_id
_entity_poly.type
_entity_poly.pdbx_seq_one_letter_code
_entity_poly.pdbx_strand_id
1 'polypeptide(L)'
;VTTSCVMAELKTASEDRRALAVARRMERRRCSHKQPVSGAECIAEIIGDKNEFNYCVASQDHALREQLRLVPGVPLLYERRSVLIVEPVSAATQLAAQK
;
A
#
# COMPACT_ATOMS: atom_id res chain seq x y z
N VAL A 1 -8.55 2.63 3.20
CA VAL A 1 -7.73 3.23 4.28
C VAL A 1 -6.54 3.96 3.68
N THR A 2 -6.05 5.03 4.30
CA THR A 2 -4.81 5.74 3.93
C THR A 2 -4.00 6.09 5.19
N THR A 3 -2.73 6.45 5.07
CA THR A 3 -1.83 6.74 6.21
C THR A 3 -1.52 8.23 6.33
N SER A 4 -1.04 8.67 7.49
CA SER A 4 -0.57 10.06 7.68
C SER A 4 0.63 10.41 6.80
N CYS A 5 1.52 9.46 6.49
CA CYS A 5 2.66 9.68 5.60
C CYS A 5 2.21 9.89 4.14
N VAL A 6 1.32 9.03 3.62
CA VAL A 6 0.74 9.21 2.26
C VAL A 6 0.01 10.55 2.16
N MET A 7 -0.72 10.95 3.21
CA MET A 7 -1.38 12.25 3.26
C MET A 7 -0.42 13.44 3.30
N ALA A 8 0.78 13.28 3.89
CA ALA A 8 1.81 14.31 3.87
C ALA A 8 2.47 14.39 2.49
N GLU A 9 2.81 13.24 1.91
CA GLU A 9 3.36 13.14 0.57
C GLU A 9 2.43 13.74 -0.48
N LEU A 10 1.12 13.44 -0.45
CA LEU A 10 0.15 14.03 -1.38
C LEU A 10 0.02 15.56 -1.25
N LYS A 11 0.32 16.13 -0.07
CA LYS A 11 0.32 17.59 0.12
C LYS A 11 1.58 18.23 -0.48
N THR A 12 2.71 17.54 -0.47
CA THR A 12 3.98 18.04 -1.01
C THR A 12 4.11 17.77 -2.51
N ALA A 13 3.52 16.68 -2.99
CA ALA A 13 3.77 16.15 -4.33
C ALA A 13 2.92 16.78 -5.45
N SER A 14 1.85 17.56 -5.17
CA SER A 14 0.97 17.96 -6.29
C SER A 14 0.21 19.28 -6.15
N GLU A 15 0.15 19.99 -7.29
CA GLU A 15 -0.80 21.05 -7.62
C GLU A 15 -2.24 20.52 -7.81
N ASP A 16 -2.43 19.22 -8.10
CA ASP A 16 -3.73 18.61 -8.37
C ASP A 16 -4.38 18.08 -7.07
N ARG A 17 -5.15 18.97 -6.43
CA ARG A 17 -5.85 18.73 -5.14
C ARG A 17 -6.86 17.59 -5.15
N ARG A 18 -7.14 16.96 -6.29
CA ARG A 18 -8.13 15.88 -6.42
C ARG A 18 -7.73 14.62 -5.66
N ALA A 19 -6.48 14.17 -5.79
CA ALA A 19 -5.99 12.99 -5.08
C ALA A 19 -6.06 13.19 -3.55
N LEU A 20 -5.65 14.37 -3.08
CA LEU A 20 -5.76 14.74 -1.66
C LEU A 20 -7.22 14.79 -1.19
N ALA A 21 -8.14 15.32 -2.00
CA ALA A 21 -9.56 15.38 -1.65
C ALA A 21 -10.19 13.98 -1.51
N VAL A 22 -9.82 13.05 -2.39
CA VAL A 22 -10.25 11.64 -2.30
C VAL A 22 -9.63 10.99 -1.05
N ALA A 23 -8.32 11.14 -0.84
CA ALA A 23 -7.63 10.55 0.30
C ALA A 23 -8.18 11.04 1.65
N ARG A 24 -8.62 12.31 1.75
CA ARG A 24 -9.28 12.87 2.95
C ARG A 24 -10.60 12.19 3.32
N ARG A 25 -11.30 11.59 2.34
CA ARG A 25 -12.56 10.87 2.55
C ARG A 25 -12.34 9.43 2.99
N MET A 26 -11.12 8.91 2.84
CA MET A 26 -10.78 7.55 3.26
C MET A 26 -10.52 7.51 4.77
N GLU A 27 -10.76 6.34 5.37
CA GLU A 27 -10.37 6.09 6.75
C GLU A 27 -8.85 6.28 6.93
N ARG A 28 -8.44 6.96 8.01
CA ARG A 28 -7.04 7.22 8.33
C ARG A 28 -6.49 6.19 9.31
N ARG A 29 -5.51 5.40 8.85
CA ARG A 29 -4.65 4.58 9.71
C ARG A 29 -3.53 5.43 10.28
N ARG A 30 -3.32 5.36 11.60
CA ARG A 30 -2.16 5.97 12.26
C ARG A 30 -0.93 5.09 12.04
N CYS A 31 0.15 5.66 11.53
CA CYS A 31 1.47 5.05 11.52
C CYS A 31 2.30 5.56 12.72
N SER A 32 3.39 4.85 13.03
CA SER A 32 4.32 5.15 14.14
C SER A 32 5.39 6.21 13.80
N HIS A 33 5.39 6.73 12.56
CA HIS A 33 6.38 7.70 12.10
C HIS A 33 6.21 9.07 12.77
N LYS A 34 7.27 9.55 13.44
CA LYS A 34 7.32 10.91 14.02
C LYS A 34 7.43 11.99 12.95
N GLN A 35 8.24 11.74 11.93
CA GLN A 35 8.37 12.57 10.75
C GLN A 35 7.81 11.81 9.55
N PRO A 36 7.07 12.47 8.63
CA PRO A 36 6.54 11.81 7.46
C PRO A 36 7.67 11.21 6.61
N VAL A 37 7.63 9.91 6.41
CA VAL A 37 8.44 9.19 5.41
C VAL A 37 7.66 9.07 4.10
N SER A 38 8.24 8.45 3.08
CA SER A 38 7.50 8.20 1.83
C SER A 38 6.28 7.30 2.09
N GLY A 39 5.25 7.42 1.26
CA GLY A 39 4.07 6.58 1.34
C GLY A 39 4.41 5.10 1.13
N ALA A 40 5.36 4.80 0.24
CA ALA A 40 5.83 3.45 -0.02
C ALA A 40 6.50 2.82 1.21
N GLU A 41 7.47 3.51 1.83
CA GLU A 41 8.12 3.05 3.06
C GLU A 41 7.10 2.87 4.19
N CYS A 42 6.18 3.83 4.36
CA CYS A 42 5.16 3.77 5.39
C CYS A 42 4.27 2.52 5.23
N ILE A 43 3.84 2.22 4.00
CA ILE A 43 3.01 1.04 3.72
C ILE A 43 3.82 -0.23 3.97
N ALA A 44 5.07 -0.31 3.48
CA ALA A 44 5.93 -1.47 3.69
C ALA A 44 6.12 -1.80 5.18
N GLU A 45 6.37 -0.79 6.02
CA GLU A 45 6.50 -0.98 7.46
C GLU A 45 5.20 -1.40 8.15
N ILE A 46 4.04 -0.92 7.68
CA ILE A 46 2.73 -1.31 8.24
C ILE A 46 2.40 -2.77 7.93
N ILE A 47 2.74 -3.23 6.72
CA ILE A 47 2.53 -4.63 6.32
C ILE A 47 3.50 -5.54 7.08
N GLY A 48 4.77 -5.12 7.18
CA GLY A 48 5.83 -5.91 7.80
C GLY A 48 6.00 -7.27 7.13
N ASP A 49 6.57 -8.23 7.84
CA ASP A 49 6.94 -9.54 7.27
C ASP A 49 5.80 -10.57 7.24
N LYS A 50 4.68 -10.29 7.92
CA LYS A 50 3.60 -11.26 8.14
C LYS A 50 2.21 -10.76 7.75
N ASN A 51 2.06 -9.48 7.41
CA ASN A 51 0.75 -8.86 7.20
C ASN A 51 -0.25 -9.16 8.32
N GLU A 52 0.13 -8.91 9.59
CA GLU A 52 -0.66 -9.32 10.77
C GLU A 52 -2.09 -8.76 10.77
N PHE A 53 -2.31 -7.64 10.09
CA PHE A 53 -3.61 -6.97 9.98
C PHE A 53 -4.38 -7.34 8.71
N ASN A 54 -3.89 -8.28 7.91
CA ASN A 54 -4.52 -8.80 6.69
C ASN A 54 -4.90 -7.70 5.68
N TYR A 55 -4.00 -6.73 5.47
CA TYR A 55 -4.26 -5.66 4.51
C TYR A 55 -4.14 -6.16 3.06
N CYS A 56 -4.99 -5.59 2.21
CA CYS A 56 -4.80 -5.57 0.76
C CYS A 56 -4.16 -4.23 0.39
N VAL A 57 -3.15 -4.24 -0.49
CA VAL A 57 -2.44 -3.02 -0.89
C VAL A 57 -2.74 -2.69 -2.35
N ALA A 58 -3.26 -1.50 -2.58
CA ALA A 58 -3.44 -0.94 -3.92
C ALA A 58 -2.36 0.12 -4.20
N SER A 59 -1.46 -0.13 -5.15
CA SER A 59 -0.35 0.79 -5.47
C SER A 59 0.02 0.76 -6.96
N GLN A 60 0.27 1.94 -7.53
CA GLN A 60 0.85 2.07 -8.87
C GLN A 60 2.37 1.88 -8.87
N ASP A 61 3.02 1.99 -7.70
CA ASP A 61 4.46 1.78 -7.57
C ASP A 61 4.79 0.29 -7.76
N HIS A 62 5.59 0.00 -8.79
CA HIS A 62 6.04 -1.36 -9.10
C HIS A 62 7.02 -1.90 -8.07
N ALA A 63 7.95 -1.08 -7.60
CA ALA A 63 8.98 -1.49 -6.66
C ALA A 63 8.37 -1.88 -5.31
N LEU A 64 7.41 -1.10 -4.83
CA LEU A 64 6.65 -1.44 -3.62
C LEU A 64 5.90 -2.76 -3.79
N ARG A 65 5.25 -2.99 -4.93
CA ARG A 65 4.53 -4.25 -5.19
C ARG A 65 5.49 -5.45 -5.21
N GLU A 66 6.63 -5.34 -5.88
CA GLU A 66 7.65 -6.40 -5.89
C GLU A 66 8.16 -6.73 -4.49
N GLN A 67 8.42 -5.71 -3.67
CA GLN A 67 8.81 -5.89 -2.29
C GLN A 67 7.73 -6.63 -1.48
N LEU A 68 6.47 -6.20 -1.60
CA LEU A 68 5.35 -6.79 -0.86
C LEU A 68 4.98 -8.20 -1.31
N ARG A 69 5.34 -8.62 -2.54
CA ARG A 69 5.15 -10.01 -3.00
C ARG A 69 5.94 -11.03 -2.18
N LEU A 70 7.04 -10.61 -1.56
CA LEU A 70 7.86 -11.46 -0.69
C LEU A 70 7.16 -11.77 0.64
N VAL A 71 6.18 -10.95 1.02
CA VAL A 71 5.38 -11.14 2.22
C VAL A 71 4.19 -12.06 1.90
N PRO A 72 4.03 -13.20 2.59
CA PRO A 72 2.88 -14.06 2.38
C PRO A 72 1.59 -13.39 2.83
N GLY A 73 0.49 -13.64 2.11
CA GLY A 73 -0.84 -13.18 2.49
C GLY A 73 -1.14 -11.71 2.20
N VAL A 74 -0.44 -11.08 1.23
CA VAL A 74 -0.69 -9.69 0.81
C VAL A 74 -1.31 -9.65 -0.59
N PRO A 75 -2.63 -9.46 -0.72
CA PRO A 75 -3.24 -9.19 -2.01
C PRO A 75 -2.82 -7.82 -2.54
N LEU A 76 -2.32 -7.78 -3.78
CA LEU A 76 -1.86 -6.57 -4.45
C LEU A 76 -2.82 -6.17 -5.57
N LEU A 77 -3.13 -4.88 -5.63
CA LEU A 77 -3.97 -4.29 -6.67
C LEU A 77 -3.25 -3.13 -7.35
N TYR A 78 -3.51 -2.94 -8.65
CA TYR A 78 -3.06 -1.78 -9.39
C TYR A 78 -4.05 -1.45 -10.51
N GLU A 79 -4.05 -0.20 -10.95
CA GLU A 79 -4.85 0.29 -12.06
C GLU A 79 -4.05 0.19 -13.37
N ARG A 80 -4.71 -0.27 -14.43
CA ARG A 80 -4.19 -0.22 -15.80
C ARG A 80 -5.33 0.00 -16.79
N ARG A 81 -5.29 1.11 -17.53
CA ARG A 81 -6.28 1.46 -18.58
C ARG A 81 -7.72 1.46 -18.05
N SER A 82 -7.94 2.15 -16.94
CA SER A 82 -9.24 2.30 -16.26
C SER A 82 -9.82 1.02 -15.66
N VAL A 83 -9.01 -0.03 -15.52
CA VAL A 83 -9.40 -1.29 -14.87
C VAL A 83 -8.53 -1.50 -13.63
N LEU A 84 -9.16 -1.89 -12.52
CA LEU A 84 -8.47 -2.35 -11.33
C LEU A 84 -8.13 -3.84 -11.50
N ILE A 85 -6.84 -4.16 -11.47
CA ILE A 85 -6.31 -5.51 -11.62
C ILE A 85 -5.87 -6.00 -10.25
N VAL A 86 -6.37 -7.17 -9.85
CA VAL A 86 -5.82 -7.94 -8.73
C VAL A 86 -4.67 -8.78 -9.27
N GLU A 87 -3.51 -8.71 -8.64
CA GLU A 87 -2.37 -9.51 -9.03
C GLU A 87 -2.57 -11.00 -8.77
N PRO A 88 -1.90 -11.88 -9.55
CA PRO A 88 -1.83 -13.28 -9.22
C PRO A 88 -1.18 -13.48 -7.84
N VAL A 89 -1.62 -14.54 -7.15
CA VAL A 89 -1.12 -14.90 -5.81
C VAL A 89 0.40 -15.05 -5.83
N SER A 90 1.08 -14.43 -4.86
CA SER A 90 2.55 -14.49 -4.77
C SER A 90 3.05 -15.89 -4.42
N ALA A 91 4.26 -16.22 -4.88
CA ALA A 91 4.91 -17.49 -4.55
C ALA A 91 5.06 -17.68 -3.02
N ALA A 92 5.36 -16.60 -2.28
CA ALA A 92 5.43 -16.63 -0.82
C ALA A 92 4.09 -17.07 -0.19
N THR A 93 2.97 -16.54 -0.70
CA THR A 93 1.63 -16.92 -0.24
C THR A 93 1.30 -18.37 -0.57
N GLN A 94 1.62 -18.83 -1.79
CA GLN A 94 1.39 -20.21 -2.21
C GLN A 94 2.18 -21.20 -1.35
N LEU A 95 3.43 -20.90 -1.03
CA LEU A 95 4.28 -21.73 -0.15
C LEU A 95 3.75 -21.77 1.28
N ALA A 96 3.24 -20.65 1.79
CA ALA A 96 2.67 -20.58 3.13
C ALA A 96 1.35 -21.38 3.24
N ALA A 97 0.55 -21.43 2.18
CA ALA A 97 -0.73 -22.15 2.16
C ALA A 97 -0.60 -23.68 2.10
N GLN A 98 0.59 -24.22 1.80
CA GLN A 98 0.86 -25.66 1.72
C GLN A 98 1.33 -26.28 3.04
N LYS A 99 1.46 -25.48 4.10
CA LYS A 99 1.82 -25.91 5.46
C LYS A 99 0.59 -26.00 6.34
#